data_AF-A0A6P5R2A1-F1
#
_entry.id   AF-A0A6P5R2A1-F1
#
_cell.length_a   1.000
_cell.length_b   1.000
_cell.length_c   1.000
_cell.angle_alpha   90.00
_cell.angle_beta   90.00
_cell.angle_gamma   90.00
#
_symmetry.space_group_name_H-M   'P 1'
#
loop_
_entity.id
_entity.type
_entity.pdbx_description
1 polymer ?
#
loop_
_entity_poly.entity_id
_entity_poly.type
_entity_poly.pdbx_seq_one_letter_code
_entity_poly.pdbx_strand_id
1 'polypeptide(L)'
;MASKKREVQLQSVVNSQNLWDEMLLNKGLTVIDVYQAWCGPCKAVQSLFRKLKNELNEDEILHFVVAEADNIVTLQPFRDKCEPVFLFSLNGKIIAKIQGANAPLINRKVITLIDEERKIVAGEMDRPQYVEIPLVDAMDEDYGEVQYESAAEVYNMAIIKPDAVLMRKNIEIKEKITKEGFVIEIQENMILPEEVVREFYNHIADQPDFEEFVFSMTNDLSCVLIVSQEDSEVIQEETLPQTDTEEEPGVLEEPHVRFAPVMIKKKRDSLQEYMDRQHMSDYCDIEDDAVKVSKFIDILFPDFKTMKSMNVQTTLALLHPDICEEEKDDVLDVIHNEGFTILMQRQIVLSEEEARTVCKIHENEEYFDNLIGHMTSHYSYVLALRRENGVEYWKALIGPKTIEEAYASHPQSLCVQFASANFPTNQFYGSSSKAAAEKEIAHFFPPQSTLALIKPHVTHEERMEILKTIKEAGFELTLMKEMHLTPEHANKIYFKITGKDFYKNVLEVLSLGTSLVMVLTKWNAVAEWRRIIGPVDPEEAKLLSPESLRAKYGLDILRNAVHGASSFSEASEIISNMFTEGNPED
;
A
#
# COMPACT_ATOMS: atom_id res chain seq x y z
N MET A 1 -29.11 38.00 49.73
CA MET A 1 -29.56 36.93 48.82
C MET A 1 -29.02 37.27 47.44
N ALA A 2 -27.87 36.70 47.07
CA ALA A 2 -27.28 36.89 45.75
C ALA A 2 -27.91 35.85 44.81
N SER A 3 -28.59 36.35 43.77
CA SER A 3 -29.21 35.55 42.73
C SER A 3 -28.18 34.62 42.09
N LYS A 4 -28.40 33.30 42.15
CA LYS A 4 -27.61 32.30 41.43
C LYS A 4 -27.68 32.65 39.93
N LYS A 5 -26.58 33.17 39.38
CA LYS A 5 -26.35 33.23 37.93
C LYS A 5 -26.59 31.83 37.37
N ARG A 6 -27.64 31.67 36.54
CA ARG A 6 -27.80 30.47 35.71
C ARG A 6 -26.59 30.42 34.76
N GLU A 7 -25.75 29.40 34.91
CA GLU A 7 -24.72 29.10 33.91
C GLU A 7 -25.44 28.79 32.58
N VAL A 8 -25.09 29.52 31.53
CA VAL A 8 -25.55 29.23 30.18
C VAL A 8 -24.95 27.90 29.77
N GLN A 9 -25.81 26.90 29.55
CA GLN A 9 -25.40 25.55 29.14
C GLN A 9 -24.75 25.67 27.75
N LEU A 10 -23.43 25.46 27.70
CA LEU A 10 -22.61 25.79 26.53
C LEU A 10 -22.78 24.77 25.39
N GLN A 11 -23.09 23.53 25.77
CA GLN A 11 -23.28 22.36 24.92
C GLN A 11 -24.58 21.65 25.31
N SER A 12 -25.36 21.17 24.32
CA SER A 12 -26.47 20.26 24.58
C SER A 12 -25.94 18.83 24.76
N VAL A 13 -26.56 18.06 25.66
CA VAL A 13 -26.17 16.68 25.94
C VAL A 13 -27.10 15.74 25.18
N VAL A 14 -26.52 14.88 24.36
CA VAL A 14 -27.22 13.83 23.61
C VAL A 14 -26.84 12.48 24.19
N ASN A 15 -27.82 11.78 24.74
CA ASN A 15 -27.63 10.50 25.43
C ASN A 15 -28.63 9.42 24.97
N SER A 16 -29.30 9.63 23.85
CA SER A 16 -30.20 8.66 23.23
C SER A 16 -30.25 8.83 21.72
N GLN A 17 -30.58 7.76 21.00
CA GLN A 17 -30.71 7.79 19.54
C GLN A 17 -31.74 8.82 19.05
N ASN A 18 -32.86 9.00 19.75
CA ASN A 18 -33.87 9.99 19.36
C ASN A 18 -33.33 11.42 19.42
N LEU A 19 -32.53 11.73 20.45
CA LEU A 19 -31.87 13.05 20.58
C LEU A 19 -30.75 13.23 19.56
N TRP A 20 -30.11 12.14 19.14
CA TRP A 20 -29.11 12.13 18.07
C TRP A 20 -29.73 12.51 16.73
N ASP A 21 -30.84 11.86 16.38
CA ASP A 21 -31.56 12.12 15.13
C ASP A 21 -32.14 13.55 15.10
N GLU A 22 -32.67 14.04 16.23
CA GLU A 22 -33.16 15.42 16.36
C GLU A 22 -32.03 16.45 16.20
N MET A 23 -30.85 16.17 16.78
CA MET A 23 -29.68 17.02 16.68
C MET A 23 -29.14 17.12 15.25
N LEU A 24 -29.21 16.04 14.47
CA LEU A 24 -28.79 16.04 13.07
C LEU A 24 -29.65 16.98 12.19
N LEU A 25 -30.87 17.30 12.62
CA LEU A 25 -31.75 18.25 11.92
C LEU A 25 -31.40 19.72 12.19
N ASN A 26 -30.42 20.02 13.03
CA ASN A 26 -29.99 21.38 13.31
C ASN A 26 -29.48 22.06 12.03
N LYS A 27 -29.88 23.32 11.83
CA LYS A 27 -29.43 24.14 10.71
C LYS A 27 -28.04 24.69 11.00
N GLY A 28 -27.12 24.50 10.05
CA GLY A 28 -25.73 24.95 10.17
C GLY A 28 -24.78 23.84 10.64
N LEU A 29 -23.60 24.24 11.09
CA LEU A 29 -22.54 23.35 11.54
C LEU A 29 -22.78 22.87 12.96
N THR A 30 -22.86 21.55 13.14
CA THR A 30 -22.91 20.91 14.45
C THR A 30 -21.59 20.21 14.74
N VAL A 31 -20.90 20.65 15.80
CA VAL A 31 -19.67 20.03 16.29
C VAL A 31 -20.00 19.17 17.50
N ILE A 32 -19.69 17.89 17.40
CA ILE A 32 -20.12 16.85 18.35
C ILE A 32 -18.88 16.29 19.04
N ASP A 33 -18.77 16.48 20.34
CA ASP A 33 -17.78 15.86 21.21
C ASP A 33 -18.32 14.51 21.72
N VAL A 34 -17.77 13.41 21.21
CA VAL A 34 -18.20 12.05 21.54
C VAL A 34 -17.41 11.56 22.75
N TYR A 35 -18.12 11.12 23.79
CA TYR A 35 -17.53 10.65 25.04
C TYR A 35 -18.21 9.40 25.59
N GLN A 36 -17.52 8.68 26.48
CA GLN A 36 -18.05 7.54 27.23
C GLN A 36 -18.57 8.02 28.60
N ALA A 37 -19.65 7.42 29.14
CA ALA A 37 -20.24 7.85 30.41
C ALA A 37 -19.24 7.84 31.58
N TRP A 38 -18.23 6.95 31.53
CA TRP A 38 -17.21 6.82 32.57
C TRP A 38 -16.09 7.87 32.50
N CYS A 39 -15.85 8.52 31.36
CA CYS A 39 -14.79 9.54 31.19
C CYS A 39 -15.31 10.98 31.10
N GLY A 40 -16.55 11.18 30.64
CA GLY A 40 -17.16 12.49 30.45
C GLY A 40 -16.57 13.29 29.27
N PRO A 41 -17.19 14.43 28.90
CA PRO A 41 -16.78 15.21 27.73
C PRO A 41 -15.41 15.88 27.92
N CYS A 42 -14.74 16.19 26.80
CA CYS A 42 -13.37 16.68 26.81
C CYS A 42 -13.29 18.12 27.39
N LYS A 43 -12.77 18.24 28.62
CA LYS A 43 -12.64 19.55 29.31
C LYS A 43 -11.58 20.47 28.67
N ALA A 44 -10.63 19.92 27.91
CA ALA A 44 -9.53 20.69 27.32
C ALA A 44 -10.00 21.63 26.19
N VAL A 45 -11.08 21.29 25.48
CA VAL A 45 -11.60 22.06 24.33
C VAL A 45 -12.75 23.00 24.69
N GLN A 46 -13.26 22.97 25.93
CA GLN A 46 -14.41 23.80 26.35
C GLN A 46 -14.12 25.31 26.31
N SER A 47 -12.87 25.72 26.56
CA SER A 47 -12.45 27.12 26.43
C SER A 47 -12.45 27.58 24.97
N LEU A 48 -12.04 26.71 24.05
CA LEU A 48 -12.07 26.94 22.61
C LEU A 48 -13.51 27.07 22.10
N PHE A 49 -14.40 26.14 22.45
CA PHE A 49 -15.81 26.20 22.03
C PHE A 49 -16.51 27.45 22.55
N ARG A 50 -16.19 27.90 23.77
CA ARG A 50 -16.69 29.17 24.30
C ARG A 50 -16.21 30.37 23.48
N LYS A 51 -14.93 30.36 23.08
CA LYS A 51 -14.36 31.42 22.23
C LYS A 51 -15.03 31.44 20.86
N LEU A 52 -15.08 30.30 20.17
CA LEU A 52 -15.72 30.14 18.85
C LEU A 52 -17.20 30.52 18.87
N LYS A 53 -17.94 30.10 19.90
CA LYS A 53 -19.36 30.47 20.05
C LYS A 53 -19.56 31.97 20.27
N ASN A 54 -18.64 32.66 20.93
CA ASN A 54 -18.75 34.11 21.11
C ASN A 54 -18.32 34.90 19.85
N GLU A 55 -17.37 34.36 19.08
CA GLU A 55 -16.81 35.04 17.90
C GLU A 55 -17.60 34.78 16.61
N LEU A 56 -18.25 33.63 16.46
CA LEU A 56 -18.83 33.18 15.19
C LEU A 56 -20.35 32.94 15.22
N ASN A 57 -21.00 32.95 16.38
CA ASN A 57 -22.41 32.55 16.53
C ASN A 57 -23.41 33.71 16.37
N GLU A 58 -23.18 34.62 15.43
CA GLU A 58 -24.07 35.77 15.19
C GLU A 58 -25.43 35.35 14.59
N ASP A 59 -25.49 34.20 13.89
CA ASP A 59 -26.68 33.73 13.15
C ASP A 59 -27.21 32.34 13.58
N GLU A 60 -26.82 31.85 14.76
CA GLU A 60 -27.14 30.48 15.24
C GLU A 60 -26.71 29.34 14.27
N ILE A 61 -25.72 29.59 13.42
CA ILE A 61 -25.20 28.61 12.45
C ILE A 61 -24.28 27.59 13.12
N LEU A 62 -23.76 27.86 14.33
CA LEU A 62 -22.78 27.00 15.01
C LEU A 62 -23.36 26.37 16.29
N HIS A 63 -23.49 25.04 16.27
CA HIS A 63 -23.98 24.24 17.39
C HIS A 63 -22.85 23.40 17.99
N PHE A 64 -22.74 23.38 19.31
CA PHE A 64 -21.81 22.49 20.02
C PHE A 64 -22.60 21.49 20.86
N VAL A 65 -22.30 20.22 20.69
CA VAL A 65 -23.03 19.09 21.28
C VAL A 65 -22.03 18.16 21.94
N VAL A 66 -22.43 17.54 23.06
CA VAL A 66 -21.70 16.42 23.65
C VAL A 66 -22.57 15.17 23.53
N ALA A 67 -22.02 14.09 22.97
CA ALA A 67 -22.76 12.86 22.72
C ALA A 67 -22.17 11.70 23.53
N GLU A 68 -23.01 11.06 24.33
CA GLU A 68 -22.66 9.87 25.11
C GLU A 68 -22.83 8.62 24.25
N ALA A 69 -21.72 8.01 23.82
CA ALA A 69 -21.72 6.92 22.86
C ALA A 69 -22.34 5.60 23.38
N ASP A 70 -22.41 5.42 24.70
CA ASP A 70 -22.92 4.19 25.34
C ASP A 70 -24.37 3.90 24.95
N ASN A 71 -25.17 4.94 24.73
CA ASN A 71 -26.62 4.86 24.54
C ASN A 71 -27.09 5.26 23.12
N ILE A 72 -26.14 5.46 22.19
CA ILE A 72 -26.40 5.87 20.80
C ILE A 72 -25.91 4.74 19.89
N VAL A 73 -26.79 4.21 19.03
CA VAL A 73 -26.48 3.07 18.15
C VAL A 73 -25.50 3.51 17.06
N THR A 74 -25.69 4.70 16.49
CA THR A 74 -24.82 5.28 15.47
C THR A 74 -23.38 5.56 15.95
N LEU A 75 -23.15 5.62 17.26
CA LEU A 75 -21.84 5.86 17.87
C LEU A 75 -21.21 4.61 18.48
N GLN A 76 -21.77 3.43 18.19
CA GLN A 76 -21.20 2.15 18.60
C GLN A 76 -19.69 2.03 18.30
N PRO A 77 -19.16 2.54 17.16
CA PRO A 77 -17.73 2.42 16.86
C PRO A 77 -16.77 3.20 17.76
N PHE A 78 -17.31 4.06 18.63
CA PHE A 78 -16.54 4.87 19.57
C PHE A 78 -16.61 4.35 21.01
N ARG A 79 -17.32 3.24 21.25
CA ARG A 79 -17.39 2.57 22.55
C ARG A 79 -16.03 2.01 22.95
N ASP A 80 -15.76 2.02 24.26
CA ASP A 80 -14.55 1.47 24.89
C ASP A 80 -13.21 2.07 24.43
N LYS A 81 -13.23 3.20 23.70
CA LYS A 81 -12.03 3.95 23.29
C LYS A 81 -11.75 5.11 24.25
N CYS A 82 -10.49 5.25 24.67
CA CYS A 82 -10.04 6.31 25.59
C CYS A 82 -9.62 7.61 24.87
N GLU A 83 -9.84 7.72 23.57
CA GLU A 83 -9.44 8.86 22.75
C GLU A 83 -10.63 9.79 22.49
N PRO A 84 -10.52 11.12 22.70
CA PRO A 84 -11.60 12.06 22.39
C PRO A 84 -11.83 12.15 20.89
N VAL A 85 -13.09 12.11 20.46
CA VAL A 85 -13.46 12.16 19.04
C VAL A 85 -14.43 13.32 18.79
N PHE A 86 -14.13 14.13 17.79
CA PHE A 86 -14.95 15.26 17.36
C PHE A 86 -15.54 14.98 15.98
N LEU A 87 -16.87 14.96 15.87
CA LEU A 87 -17.59 14.81 14.61
C LEU A 87 -18.15 16.17 14.17
N PHE A 88 -18.17 16.39 12.85
CA PHE A 88 -18.69 17.60 12.23
C PHE A 88 -19.87 17.22 11.35
N SER A 89 -21.03 17.80 11.63
CA SER A 89 -22.25 17.58 10.87
C SER A 89 -22.75 18.84 10.18
N LEU A 90 -23.14 18.69 8.92
CA LEU A 90 -23.87 19.71 8.15
C LEU A 90 -25.12 19.08 7.54
N ASN A 91 -26.29 19.70 7.76
CA ASN A 91 -27.58 19.29 7.19
C ASN A 91 -27.91 17.79 7.39
N GLY A 92 -27.62 17.26 8.57
CA GLY A 92 -27.91 15.88 8.94
C GLY A 92 -26.93 14.83 8.44
N LYS A 93 -25.81 15.24 7.81
CA LYS A 93 -24.74 14.32 7.41
C LYS A 93 -23.47 14.57 8.19
N ILE A 94 -22.73 13.52 8.52
CA ILE A 94 -21.38 13.64 9.10
C ILE A 94 -20.38 13.78 7.97
N ILE A 95 -19.64 14.89 7.99
CA ILE A 95 -18.75 15.29 6.87
C ILE A 95 -17.26 15.26 7.25
N ALA A 96 -16.95 15.22 8.54
CA ALA A 96 -15.57 15.12 9.03
C ALA A 96 -15.53 14.51 10.43
N LYS A 97 -14.40 13.86 10.73
CA LYS A 97 -14.03 13.33 12.04
C LYS A 97 -12.62 13.81 12.40
N ILE A 98 -12.41 14.24 13.63
CA ILE A 98 -11.09 14.50 14.20
C ILE A 98 -10.93 13.60 15.42
N GLN A 99 -9.82 12.87 15.49
CA GLN A 99 -9.43 12.10 16.66
C GLN A 99 -8.36 12.87 17.45
N GLY A 100 -8.47 12.84 18.77
CA GLY A 100 -7.58 13.55 19.69
C GLY A 100 -8.00 14.99 19.98
N ALA A 101 -7.52 15.52 21.11
CA ALA A 101 -7.81 16.89 21.57
C ALA A 101 -6.96 17.96 20.87
N ASN A 102 -6.92 17.95 19.53
CA ASN A 102 -6.16 18.89 18.72
C ASN A 102 -6.94 20.22 18.53
N ALA A 103 -6.84 21.10 19.52
CA ALA A 103 -7.54 22.39 19.53
C ALA A 103 -7.25 23.29 18.30
N PRO A 104 -6.00 23.42 17.81
CA PRO A 104 -5.71 24.16 16.57
C PRO A 104 -6.44 23.59 15.34
N LEU A 105 -6.44 22.27 15.17
CA LEU A 105 -7.09 21.60 14.04
C LEU A 105 -8.60 21.78 14.07
N ILE A 106 -9.20 21.61 15.26
CA ILE A 106 -10.63 21.84 15.48
C ILE A 106 -11.00 23.30 15.17
N ASN A 107 -10.20 24.26 15.67
CA ASN A 107 -10.42 25.68 15.43
C ASN A 107 -10.39 26.03 13.93
N ARG A 108 -9.36 25.56 13.22
CA ARG A 108 -9.22 25.77 11.77
C ARG A 108 -10.42 25.20 11.02
N LYS A 109 -10.80 23.95 11.32
CA LYS A 109 -11.91 23.27 10.65
C LYS A 109 -13.26 23.95 10.87
N VAL A 110 -13.55 24.39 12.10
CA VAL A 110 -14.78 25.14 12.41
C VAL A 110 -14.84 26.45 11.63
N ILE A 111 -13.74 27.23 11.61
CA ILE A 111 -13.69 28.51 10.89
C ILE A 111 -13.93 28.29 9.40
N THR A 112 -13.23 27.33 8.79
CA THR A 112 -13.39 27.02 7.36
C THR A 112 -14.83 26.65 7.01
N LEU A 113 -15.44 25.72 7.75
CA LEU A 113 -16.80 25.24 7.46
C LEU A 113 -17.87 26.33 7.68
N ILE A 114 -17.66 27.24 8.64
CA ILE A 114 -18.57 28.37 8.86
C ILE A 114 -18.43 29.42 7.75
N ASP A 115 -17.21 29.72 7.31
CA ASP A 115 -17.00 30.68 6.22
C ASP A 115 -17.55 30.16 4.89
N GLU A 116 -17.44 28.85 4.62
CA GLU A 116 -18.09 28.18 3.49
C GLU A 116 -19.62 28.31 3.58
N GLU A 117 -20.22 27.98 4.72
CA GLU A 117 -21.68 28.06 4.89
C GLU A 117 -22.19 29.51 4.75
N ARG A 118 -21.42 30.51 5.22
CA ARG A 118 -21.74 31.93 5.03
C ARG A 118 -21.73 32.34 3.56
N LYS A 119 -20.74 31.89 2.78
CA LYS A 119 -20.66 32.17 1.34
C LYS A 119 -21.76 31.47 0.55
N ILE A 120 -22.17 30.27 0.97
CA ILE A 120 -23.32 29.56 0.40
C ILE A 120 -24.62 30.33 0.68
N VAL A 121 -24.83 30.79 1.92
CA VAL A 121 -26.01 31.59 2.29
C VAL A 121 -26.03 32.95 1.57
N ALA A 122 -24.86 33.55 1.33
CA ALA A 122 -24.72 34.78 0.54
C ALA A 122 -24.91 34.58 -0.97
N GLY A 123 -25.02 33.32 -1.45
CA GLY A 123 -25.15 32.99 -2.87
C GLY A 123 -23.86 33.15 -3.68
N GLU A 124 -22.70 33.25 -3.01
CA GLU A 124 -21.38 33.40 -3.63
C GLU A 124 -20.72 32.06 -3.96
N MET A 125 -21.24 30.95 -3.40
CA MET A 125 -20.73 29.60 -3.59
C MET A 125 -21.87 28.59 -3.73
N ASP A 126 -21.75 27.70 -4.70
CA ASP A 126 -22.59 26.49 -4.75
C ASP A 126 -22.16 25.51 -3.66
N ARG A 127 -23.14 24.84 -3.04
CA ARG A 127 -22.87 23.91 -1.94
C ARG A 127 -22.05 22.71 -2.46
N PRO A 128 -20.87 22.43 -1.88
CA PRO A 128 -20.09 21.27 -2.28
C PRO A 128 -20.83 19.96 -1.95
N GLN A 129 -20.63 18.93 -2.78
CA GLN A 129 -21.09 17.58 -2.46
C GLN A 129 -20.19 16.97 -1.38
N TYR A 130 -20.57 17.14 -0.11
CA TYR A 130 -19.90 16.43 0.96
C TYR A 130 -20.25 14.93 0.91
N VAL A 131 -19.23 14.09 0.80
CA VAL A 131 -19.37 12.64 0.96
C VAL A 131 -19.63 12.35 2.43
N GLU A 132 -20.72 11.65 2.72
CA GLU A 132 -21.05 11.24 4.08
C GLU A 132 -20.04 10.19 4.55
N ILE A 133 -19.42 10.42 5.71
CA ILE A 133 -18.48 9.45 6.30
C ILE A 133 -19.31 8.39 7.02
N PRO A 134 -19.32 7.13 6.54
CA PRO A 134 -20.04 6.08 7.24
C PRO A 134 -19.29 5.75 8.54
N LEU A 135 -20.01 5.77 9.66
CA LEU A 135 -19.49 5.39 10.98
C LEU A 135 -19.67 3.88 11.13
N VAL A 136 -18.83 3.08 10.45
CA VAL A 136 -18.88 1.61 10.50
C VAL A 136 -17.72 1.10 11.36
N ASP A 137 -17.99 0.04 12.12
CA ASP A 137 -17.01 -0.64 12.96
C ASP A 137 -15.95 -1.38 12.13
N ALA A 138 -14.71 -1.35 12.62
CA ALA A 138 -13.60 -2.17 12.11
C ALA A 138 -13.57 -3.57 12.75
N MET A 139 -14.55 -3.91 13.61
CA MET A 139 -14.67 -5.21 14.27
C MET A 139 -16.15 -5.49 14.54
N ASP A 140 -16.79 -6.24 13.65
CA ASP A 140 -17.83 -7.24 13.93
C ASP A 140 -18.48 -7.66 12.60
N GLU A 141 -17.98 -8.77 12.05
CA GLU A 141 -18.77 -9.65 11.18
C GLU A 141 -19.80 -10.36 12.08
N ASP A 142 -21.12 -10.18 11.86
CA ASP A 142 -22.01 -11.30 11.52
C ASP A 142 -23.47 -10.88 11.20
N TYR A 143 -24.02 -11.54 10.18
CA TYR A 143 -25.40 -11.62 9.66
C TYR A 143 -26.32 -10.38 9.60
N GLY A 144 -26.45 -9.90 8.37
CA GLY A 144 -27.69 -9.32 7.85
C GLY A 144 -27.56 -9.08 6.36
N GLU A 145 -28.02 -10.05 5.54
CA GLU A 145 -28.05 -9.94 4.08
C GLU A 145 -28.60 -8.57 3.64
N VAL A 146 -27.70 -7.72 3.14
CA VAL A 146 -28.06 -6.69 2.18
C VAL A 146 -27.28 -7.04 0.93
N GLN A 147 -27.94 -7.76 0.03
CA GLN A 147 -27.46 -7.99 -1.34
C GLN A 147 -27.30 -6.63 -2.03
N TYR A 148 -26.08 -6.08 -1.98
CA TYR A 148 -25.53 -5.45 -3.16
C TYR A 148 -24.90 -6.58 -3.96
N GLU A 149 -25.61 -7.08 -4.98
CA GLU A 149 -25.00 -7.87 -6.04
C GLU A 149 -23.99 -6.96 -6.78
N SER A 150 -22.79 -6.77 -6.23
CA SER A 150 -21.61 -6.76 -7.07
C SER A 150 -21.36 -8.22 -7.44
N ALA A 151 -21.13 -8.52 -8.72
CA ALA A 151 -20.75 -9.85 -9.15
C ALA A 151 -19.67 -10.39 -8.19
N ALA A 152 -19.90 -11.57 -7.59
CA ALA A 152 -18.91 -12.19 -6.74
C ALA A 152 -17.67 -12.41 -7.61
N GLU A 153 -16.63 -11.60 -7.39
CA GLU A 153 -15.38 -11.74 -8.11
C GLU A 153 -14.85 -13.15 -7.83
N VAL A 154 -14.80 -13.97 -8.88
CA VAL A 154 -14.30 -15.34 -8.77
C VAL A 154 -12.78 -15.26 -8.77
N TYR A 155 -12.18 -15.61 -7.64
CA TYR A 155 -10.73 -15.75 -7.53
C TYR A 155 -10.31 -17.19 -7.80
N ASN A 156 -9.19 -17.34 -8.49
CA ASN A 156 -8.45 -18.59 -8.57
C ASN A 156 -7.17 -18.46 -7.74
N MET A 157 -6.77 -19.54 -7.08
CA MET A 157 -5.49 -19.59 -6.37
C MET A 157 -4.52 -20.44 -7.18
N ALA A 158 -3.33 -19.91 -7.48
CA ALA A 158 -2.27 -20.67 -8.12
C ALA A 158 -1.06 -20.79 -7.18
N ILE A 159 -0.54 -22.01 -7.01
CA ILE A 159 0.67 -22.29 -6.25
C ILE A 159 1.75 -22.68 -7.24
N ILE A 160 2.81 -21.88 -7.33
CA ILE A 160 4.03 -22.21 -8.06
C ILE A 160 4.96 -22.95 -7.09
N LYS A 161 5.36 -24.15 -7.49
CA LYS A 161 6.14 -25.09 -6.68
C LYS A 161 7.54 -24.53 -6.36
N PRO A 162 8.18 -24.98 -5.26
CA PRO A 162 9.46 -24.43 -4.84
C PRO A 162 10.61 -24.57 -5.84
N ASP A 163 10.66 -25.69 -6.56
CA ASP A 163 11.63 -25.94 -7.63
C ASP A 163 11.49 -24.91 -8.76
N ALA A 164 10.26 -24.60 -9.17
CA ALA A 164 9.96 -23.59 -10.18
C ALA A 164 10.33 -22.16 -9.72
N VAL A 165 10.10 -21.85 -8.44
CA VAL A 165 10.52 -20.56 -7.85
C VAL A 165 12.04 -20.44 -7.85
N LEU A 166 12.76 -21.50 -7.46
CA LEU A 166 14.22 -21.54 -7.46
C LEU A 166 14.79 -21.39 -8.88
N MET A 167 14.13 -21.99 -9.87
CA MET A 167 14.45 -21.82 -11.31
C MET A 167 13.98 -20.47 -11.89
N ARG A 168 13.40 -19.58 -11.09
CA ARG A 168 12.85 -18.27 -11.50
C ARG A 168 11.78 -18.33 -12.57
N LYS A 169 11.11 -19.49 -12.73
CA LYS A 169 9.99 -19.64 -13.67
C LYS A 169 8.76 -18.85 -13.26
N ASN A 170 8.69 -18.43 -12.00
CA ASN A 170 7.61 -17.59 -11.51
C ASN A 170 7.47 -16.28 -12.31
N ILE A 171 8.56 -15.69 -12.82
CA ILE A 171 8.49 -14.49 -13.67
C ILE A 171 7.77 -14.81 -14.99
N GLU A 172 8.20 -15.87 -15.68
CA GLU A 172 7.61 -16.32 -16.94
C GLU A 172 6.12 -16.67 -16.77
N ILE A 173 5.77 -17.37 -15.68
CA ILE A 173 4.39 -17.77 -15.38
C ILE A 173 3.51 -16.54 -15.18
N LYS A 174 3.97 -15.53 -14.42
CA LYS A 174 3.23 -14.28 -14.20
C LYS A 174 3.01 -13.49 -15.48
N GLU A 175 4.03 -13.38 -16.31
CA GLU A 175 3.92 -12.70 -17.61
C GLU A 175 2.90 -13.38 -18.51
N LYS A 176 2.83 -14.72 -18.51
CA LYS A 176 1.82 -15.47 -19.26
C LYS A 176 0.41 -15.26 -18.72
N ILE A 177 0.22 -15.33 -17.40
CA ILE A 177 -1.09 -15.10 -16.74
C ILE A 177 -1.61 -13.70 -17.09
N THR A 178 -0.78 -12.68 -16.94
CA THR A 178 -1.16 -11.27 -17.21
C THR A 178 -1.39 -11.02 -18.70
N LYS A 179 -0.57 -11.61 -19.60
CA LYS A 179 -0.77 -11.52 -21.05
C LYS A 179 -2.08 -12.14 -21.50
N GLU A 180 -2.53 -13.19 -20.83
CA GLU A 180 -3.82 -13.83 -21.10
C GLU A 180 -4.99 -13.06 -20.46
N GLY A 181 -4.78 -11.85 -19.93
CA GLY A 181 -5.83 -10.94 -19.44
C GLY A 181 -6.42 -11.34 -18.09
N PHE A 182 -5.70 -12.13 -17.30
CA PHE A 182 -5.99 -12.31 -15.88
C PHE A 182 -5.27 -11.25 -15.05
N VAL A 183 -5.88 -10.81 -13.95
CA VAL A 183 -5.30 -9.83 -13.03
C VAL A 183 -4.78 -10.56 -11.79
N ILE A 184 -3.51 -10.34 -11.46
CA ILE A 184 -2.90 -10.89 -10.24
C ILE A 184 -3.17 -9.90 -9.11
N GLU A 185 -4.06 -10.27 -8.20
CA GLU A 185 -4.46 -9.46 -7.05
C GLU A 185 -3.47 -9.58 -5.89
N ILE A 186 -2.96 -10.79 -5.67
CA ILE A 186 -1.91 -11.07 -4.68
C ILE A 186 -0.82 -11.90 -5.33
N GLN A 187 0.40 -11.56 -4.96
CA GLN A 187 1.58 -12.39 -5.19
C GLN A 187 2.40 -12.38 -3.91
N GLU A 188 2.62 -13.55 -3.32
CA GLU A 188 3.53 -13.66 -2.18
C GLU A 188 4.35 -14.95 -2.27
N ASN A 189 5.65 -14.82 -2.05
CA ASN A 189 6.54 -15.97 -1.86
C ASN A 189 6.55 -16.33 -0.37
N MET A 190 6.20 -17.56 -0.04
CA MET A 190 6.13 -18.01 1.35
C MET A 190 6.36 -19.52 1.49
N ILE A 191 6.71 -19.90 2.72
CA ILE A 191 6.68 -21.29 3.16
C ILE A 191 5.22 -21.61 3.50
N LEU A 192 4.67 -22.66 2.91
CA LEU A 192 3.26 -23.00 3.10
C LEU A 192 3.04 -23.76 4.41
N PRO A 193 1.96 -23.44 5.16
CA PRO A 193 1.55 -24.26 6.29
C PRO A 193 1.20 -25.69 5.85
N GLU A 194 1.61 -26.69 6.64
CA GLU A 194 1.38 -28.10 6.33
C GLU A 194 -0.10 -28.42 6.10
N GLU A 195 -1.01 -27.78 6.88
CA GLU A 195 -2.46 -27.94 6.74
C GLU A 195 -2.95 -27.52 5.34
N VAL A 196 -2.44 -26.40 4.82
CA VAL A 196 -2.78 -25.89 3.48
C VAL A 196 -2.24 -26.82 2.41
N VAL A 197 -0.98 -27.27 2.52
CA VAL A 197 -0.38 -28.20 1.56
C VAL A 197 -1.17 -29.50 1.50
N ARG A 198 -1.47 -30.11 2.65
CA ARG A 198 -2.20 -31.39 2.68
C ARG A 198 -3.62 -31.27 2.16
N GLU A 199 -4.30 -30.15 2.41
CA GLU A 199 -5.65 -29.93 1.89
C GLU A 199 -5.65 -29.64 0.37
N PHE A 200 -4.75 -28.78 -0.10
CA PHE A 200 -4.62 -28.44 -1.52
C PHE A 200 -4.22 -29.67 -2.36
N TYR A 201 -3.24 -30.45 -1.87
CA TYR A 201 -2.71 -31.63 -2.56
C TYR A 201 -3.35 -32.95 -2.12
N ASN A 202 -4.53 -32.90 -1.49
CA ASN A 202 -5.22 -34.11 -1.03
C ASN A 202 -5.51 -35.12 -2.16
N HIS A 203 -5.59 -34.66 -3.40
CA HIS A 203 -5.81 -35.49 -4.58
C HIS A 203 -4.63 -36.42 -4.93
N ILE A 204 -3.41 -36.13 -4.44
CA ILE A 204 -2.22 -36.98 -4.58
C ILE A 204 -1.78 -37.64 -3.25
N ALA A 205 -2.61 -37.56 -2.20
CA ALA A 205 -2.26 -38.06 -0.86
C ALA A 205 -1.95 -39.57 -0.82
N ASP A 206 -2.47 -40.35 -1.78
CA ASP A 206 -2.23 -41.80 -1.88
C ASP A 206 -0.88 -42.15 -2.53
N GLN A 207 -0.11 -41.17 -3.03
CA GLN A 207 1.19 -41.43 -3.65
C GLN A 207 2.28 -41.74 -2.62
N PRO A 208 3.20 -42.68 -2.90
CA PRO A 208 4.19 -43.15 -1.93
C PRO A 208 5.23 -42.09 -1.54
N ASP A 209 5.44 -41.10 -2.39
CA ASP A 209 6.34 -39.95 -2.24
C ASP A 209 5.63 -38.71 -1.67
N PHE A 210 4.34 -38.80 -1.31
CA PHE A 210 3.57 -37.65 -0.83
C PHE A 210 4.17 -36.98 0.41
N GLU A 211 4.73 -37.73 1.36
CA GLU A 211 5.35 -37.16 2.56
C GLU A 211 6.65 -36.40 2.23
N GLU A 212 7.42 -36.86 1.24
CA GLU A 212 8.61 -36.16 0.76
C GLU A 212 8.22 -34.87 0.01
N PHE A 213 7.15 -34.94 -0.78
CA PHE A 213 6.54 -33.79 -1.44
C PHE A 213 6.05 -32.74 -0.42
N VAL A 214 5.26 -33.15 0.59
CA VAL A 214 4.80 -32.26 1.66
C VAL A 214 6.00 -31.61 2.35
N PHE A 215 7.03 -32.40 2.67
CA PHE A 215 8.25 -31.88 3.28
C PHE A 215 8.90 -30.76 2.45
N SER A 216 9.05 -30.93 1.13
CA SER A 216 9.60 -29.88 0.27
C SER A 216 8.70 -28.63 0.24
N MET A 217 7.38 -28.80 0.07
CA MET A 217 6.43 -27.68 0.03
C MET A 217 6.38 -26.88 1.35
N THR A 218 6.65 -27.53 2.50
CA THR A 218 6.63 -26.90 3.84
C THR A 218 7.98 -26.39 4.33
N ASN A 219 9.07 -26.64 3.62
CA ASN A 219 10.40 -26.14 3.99
C ASN A 219 10.99 -25.17 2.97
N ASP A 220 10.55 -25.27 1.71
CA ASP A 220 11.02 -24.44 0.62
C ASP A 220 9.99 -23.35 0.25
N LEU A 221 10.42 -22.42 -0.60
CA LEU A 221 9.67 -21.21 -0.93
C LEU A 221 8.72 -21.46 -2.10
N SER A 222 7.41 -21.48 -1.85
CA SER A 222 6.39 -21.49 -2.90
C SER A 222 5.95 -20.07 -3.25
N CYS A 223 5.48 -19.83 -4.47
CA CYS A 223 4.89 -18.54 -4.86
C CYS A 223 3.38 -18.71 -5.02
N VAL A 224 2.61 -18.05 -4.15
CA VAL A 224 1.15 -18.07 -4.17
C VAL A 224 0.63 -16.86 -4.92
N LEU A 225 -0.25 -17.10 -5.89
CA LEU A 225 -0.93 -16.07 -6.67
C LEU A 225 -2.44 -16.16 -6.42
N ILE A 226 -3.06 -15.02 -6.13
CA ILE A 226 -4.52 -14.88 -6.19
C ILE A 226 -4.85 -14.12 -7.46
N VAL A 227 -5.64 -14.75 -8.31
CA VAL A 227 -5.88 -14.28 -9.68
C VAL A 227 -7.37 -14.07 -9.88
N SER A 228 -7.76 -12.87 -10.30
CA SER A 228 -9.12 -12.53 -10.71
C SER A 228 -9.25 -12.51 -12.23
N GLN A 229 -10.48 -12.68 -12.70
CA GLN A 229 -10.81 -12.54 -14.11
C GLN A 229 -11.54 -11.20 -14.30
N GLU A 230 -10.98 -10.31 -15.13
CA GLU A 230 -11.75 -9.15 -15.59
C GLU A 230 -12.91 -9.63 -16.49
N ASP A 231 -14.13 -9.26 -16.12
CA ASP A 231 -15.29 -9.37 -17.00
C ASP A 231 -14.98 -8.59 -18.28
N SER A 232 -14.69 -9.31 -19.35
CA SER A 232 -14.33 -8.71 -20.62
C SER A 232 -15.50 -7.85 -21.10
N GLU A 233 -15.26 -6.56 -21.30
CA GLU A 233 -16.20 -5.68 -21.98
C GLU A 233 -16.65 -6.35 -23.28
N VAL A 234 -17.96 -6.34 -23.51
CA VAL A 234 -18.60 -6.87 -24.70
C VAL A 234 -18.13 -6.04 -25.89
N ILE A 235 -17.10 -6.51 -26.60
CA ILE A 235 -16.69 -5.90 -27.87
C ILE A 235 -17.81 -6.17 -28.88
N GLN A 236 -18.60 -5.15 -29.19
CA GLN A 236 -19.39 -5.13 -30.41
C GLN A 236 -18.41 -4.90 -31.57
N GLU A 237 -18.10 -5.95 -32.33
CA GLU A 237 -17.49 -5.75 -33.65
C GLU A 237 -18.52 -5.08 -34.55
N GLU A 238 -18.39 -3.76 -34.76
CA GLU A 238 -18.99 -3.08 -35.90
C GLU A 238 -18.37 -3.66 -37.17
N THR A 239 -19.11 -4.51 -37.87
CA THR A 239 -18.72 -4.94 -39.21
C THR A 239 -18.80 -3.72 -40.14
N LEU A 240 -17.66 -3.13 -40.48
CA LEU A 240 -17.56 -2.10 -41.53
C LEU A 240 -18.16 -2.64 -42.84
N PRO A 241 -19.04 -1.90 -43.53
CA PRO A 241 -19.55 -2.33 -44.83
C PRO A 241 -18.41 -2.27 -45.84
N GLN A 242 -18.04 -3.42 -46.40
CA GLN A 242 -17.24 -3.45 -47.62
C GLN A 242 -18.09 -2.90 -48.77
N THR A 243 -17.60 -1.83 -49.38
CA THR A 243 -18.06 -1.34 -50.67
C THR A 243 -17.60 -2.32 -51.75
N ASP A 244 -18.54 -2.95 -52.45
CA ASP A 244 -18.31 -3.43 -53.81
C ASP A 244 -19.53 -3.12 -54.68
N THR A 245 -19.28 -2.30 -55.69
CA THR A 245 -20.10 -2.01 -56.86
C THR A 245 -20.33 -3.27 -57.70
N GLU A 246 -21.58 -3.53 -58.10
CA GLU A 246 -22.05 -3.57 -59.50
C GLU A 246 -23.50 -4.10 -59.58
N GLU A 247 -24.29 -3.45 -60.42
CA GLU A 247 -25.71 -3.69 -60.67
C GLU A 247 -25.95 -4.97 -61.50
N GLU A 248 -26.98 -5.76 -61.19
CA GLU A 248 -27.98 -6.20 -62.19
C GLU A 248 -29.34 -6.50 -61.52
N PRO A 249 -30.48 -6.24 -62.22
CA PRO A 249 -31.81 -6.29 -61.63
C PRO A 249 -32.55 -7.60 -61.95
N GLY A 250 -33.15 -8.24 -60.95
CA GLY A 250 -34.17 -9.24 -61.23
C GLY A 250 -34.60 -10.12 -60.05
N VAL A 251 -35.93 -10.14 -59.84
CA VAL A 251 -36.73 -11.16 -59.15
C VAL A 251 -37.13 -10.86 -57.69
N LEU A 252 -38.39 -10.40 -57.59
CA LEU A 252 -39.39 -10.44 -56.51
C LEU A 252 -38.99 -11.10 -55.17
N GLU A 253 -38.94 -10.30 -54.10
CA GLU A 253 -38.87 -10.76 -52.71
C GLU A 253 -40.25 -11.16 -52.15
N GLU A 254 -40.30 -12.35 -51.54
CA GLU A 254 -41.27 -12.78 -50.52
C GLU A 254 -40.64 -12.66 -49.12
N PRO A 255 -41.42 -12.57 -48.02
CA PRO A 255 -40.97 -11.92 -46.79
C PRO A 255 -39.95 -12.75 -46.00
N HIS A 256 -38.74 -12.21 -45.83
CA HIS A 256 -37.71 -12.77 -44.97
C HIS A 256 -38.08 -12.67 -43.48
N VAL A 257 -38.17 -13.83 -42.84
CA VAL A 257 -38.17 -14.01 -41.39
C VAL A 257 -36.84 -13.48 -40.83
N ARG A 258 -36.90 -12.50 -39.92
CA ARG A 258 -35.73 -12.03 -39.16
C ARG A 258 -35.25 -13.16 -38.24
N PHE A 259 -34.14 -13.79 -38.57
CA PHE A 259 -33.35 -14.55 -37.59
C PHE A 259 -32.60 -13.56 -36.71
N ALA A 260 -32.80 -13.65 -35.40
CA ALA A 260 -31.98 -12.93 -34.42
C ALA A 260 -30.53 -13.45 -34.50
N PRO A 261 -29.51 -12.59 -34.32
CA PRO A 261 -28.13 -13.03 -34.32
C PRO A 261 -27.92 -14.01 -33.15
N VAL A 262 -27.45 -15.21 -33.47
CA VAL A 262 -27.01 -16.19 -32.47
C VAL A 262 -25.72 -15.67 -31.85
N MET A 263 -25.82 -15.26 -30.59
CA MET A 263 -24.65 -14.89 -29.78
C MET A 263 -23.84 -16.14 -29.45
N ILE A 264 -22.64 -16.25 -30.01
CA ILE A 264 -21.64 -17.22 -29.56
C ILE A 264 -20.72 -16.49 -28.58
N LYS A 265 -21.00 -16.60 -27.28
CA LYS A 265 -19.97 -16.31 -26.26
C LYS A 265 -18.83 -17.31 -26.49
N LYS A 266 -17.67 -16.86 -26.97
CA LYS A 266 -16.43 -17.65 -26.84
C LYS A 266 -16.20 -17.80 -25.34
N LYS A 267 -16.46 -18.99 -24.79
CA LYS A 267 -16.10 -19.35 -23.42
C LYS A 267 -14.56 -19.26 -23.38
N ARG A 268 -14.03 -18.29 -22.64
CA ARG A 268 -12.59 -18.20 -22.38
C ARG A 268 -12.19 -19.47 -21.63
N ASP A 269 -11.07 -20.07 -22.00
CA ASP A 269 -10.56 -21.27 -21.32
C ASP A 269 -10.31 -20.94 -19.84
N SER A 270 -10.48 -21.92 -18.95
CA SER A 270 -10.13 -21.72 -17.53
C SER A 270 -8.63 -21.45 -17.38
N LEU A 271 -8.21 -20.82 -16.28
CA LEU A 271 -6.79 -20.59 -16.00
C LEU A 271 -6.01 -21.92 -16.03
N GLN A 272 -6.61 -23.01 -15.53
CA GLN A 272 -6.05 -24.36 -15.58
C GLN A 272 -5.87 -24.85 -17.02
N GLU A 273 -6.90 -24.76 -17.87
CA GLU A 273 -6.80 -25.17 -19.27
C GLU A 273 -5.74 -24.37 -20.05
N TYR A 274 -5.55 -23.10 -19.72
CA TYR A 274 -4.48 -22.27 -20.27
C TYR A 274 -3.09 -22.75 -19.83
N MET A 275 -2.90 -23.00 -18.54
CA MET A 275 -1.61 -23.46 -18.00
C MET A 275 -1.22 -24.83 -18.54
N ASP A 276 -2.18 -25.74 -18.69
CA ASP A 276 -1.96 -27.06 -19.29
C ASP A 276 -1.51 -26.96 -20.76
N ARG A 277 -2.10 -26.04 -21.55
CA ARG A 277 -1.67 -25.77 -22.93
C ARG A 277 -0.26 -25.20 -23.02
N GLN A 278 0.19 -24.49 -22.00
CA GLN A 278 1.54 -23.93 -21.93
C GLN A 278 2.57 -24.93 -21.38
N HIS A 279 2.17 -26.18 -21.07
CA HIS A 279 3.02 -27.20 -20.43
C HIS A 279 3.63 -26.71 -19.10
N MET A 280 2.84 -25.99 -18.30
CA MET A 280 3.30 -25.40 -17.02
C MET A 280 2.75 -26.10 -15.78
N SER A 281 1.93 -27.13 -15.95
CA SER A 281 1.34 -27.94 -14.86
C SER A 281 2.41 -28.63 -13.99
N ASP A 282 3.61 -28.86 -14.55
CA ASP A 282 4.73 -29.39 -13.78
C ASP A 282 5.21 -28.39 -12.71
N TYR A 283 5.08 -27.09 -12.97
CA TYR A 283 5.65 -26.00 -12.16
C TYR A 283 4.62 -25.25 -11.31
N CYS A 284 3.34 -25.33 -11.65
CA CYS A 284 2.29 -24.57 -11.00
C CYS A 284 0.96 -25.31 -11.04
N ASP A 285 0.30 -25.38 -9.88
CA ASP A 285 -1.01 -26.00 -9.69
C ASP A 285 -2.04 -24.92 -9.36
N ILE A 286 -3.29 -25.08 -9.82
CA ILE A 286 -4.36 -24.13 -9.58
C ILE A 286 -5.51 -24.80 -8.82
N GLU A 287 -6.11 -24.05 -7.91
CA GLU A 287 -7.41 -24.35 -7.30
C GLU A 287 -8.42 -23.31 -7.76
N ASP A 288 -9.51 -23.78 -8.35
CA ASP A 288 -10.62 -22.98 -8.90
C ASP A 288 -11.94 -23.17 -8.12
N ASP A 289 -11.97 -24.05 -7.10
CA ASP A 289 -13.11 -24.17 -6.19
C ASP A 289 -13.21 -22.93 -5.29
N ALA A 290 -14.23 -22.10 -5.53
CA ALA A 290 -14.42 -20.83 -4.82
C ALA A 290 -14.50 -20.98 -3.28
N VAL A 291 -15.00 -22.11 -2.76
CA VAL A 291 -15.11 -22.34 -1.31
C VAL A 291 -13.73 -22.60 -0.73
N LYS A 292 -12.95 -23.48 -1.37
CA LYS A 292 -11.57 -23.75 -0.95
C LYS A 292 -10.67 -22.53 -1.13
N VAL A 293 -10.78 -21.82 -2.25
CA VAL A 293 -10.00 -20.61 -2.50
C VAL A 293 -10.29 -19.55 -1.44
N SER A 294 -11.56 -19.31 -1.09
CA SER A 294 -11.88 -18.38 0.01
C SER A 294 -11.26 -18.84 1.32
N LYS A 295 -11.35 -20.14 1.66
CA LYS A 295 -10.74 -20.68 2.87
C LYS A 295 -9.21 -20.48 2.89
N PHE A 296 -8.52 -20.75 1.79
CA PHE A 296 -7.08 -20.56 1.70
C PHE A 296 -6.68 -19.08 1.75
N ILE A 297 -7.46 -18.20 1.13
CA ILE A 297 -7.27 -16.74 1.25
C ILE A 297 -7.40 -16.31 2.71
N ASP A 298 -8.41 -16.78 3.44
CA ASP A 298 -8.60 -16.39 4.84
C ASP A 298 -7.48 -16.93 5.75
N ILE A 299 -6.87 -18.07 5.42
CA ILE A 299 -5.73 -18.66 6.16
C ILE A 299 -4.42 -17.93 5.83
N LEU A 300 -4.13 -17.70 4.55
CA LEU A 300 -2.83 -17.17 4.10
C LEU A 300 -2.78 -15.65 4.09
N PHE A 301 -3.92 -15.00 3.83
CA PHE A 301 -4.06 -13.56 3.63
C PHE A 301 -5.30 -13.02 4.39
N PRO A 302 -5.33 -13.11 5.73
CA PRO A 302 -6.49 -12.70 6.53
C PRO A 302 -6.90 -11.24 6.31
N ASP A 303 -5.94 -10.37 5.98
CA ASP A 303 -6.19 -8.95 5.71
C ASP A 303 -6.59 -8.65 4.25
N PHE A 304 -6.70 -9.65 3.37
CA PHE A 304 -6.96 -9.42 1.93
C PHE A 304 -8.23 -8.60 1.68
N LYS A 305 -9.34 -8.98 2.32
CA LYS A 305 -10.63 -8.28 2.19
C LYS A 305 -10.55 -6.85 2.77
N THR A 306 -9.84 -6.69 3.88
CA THR A 306 -9.61 -5.38 4.52
C THR A 306 -8.74 -4.46 3.66
N MET A 307 -7.65 -4.97 3.08
CA MET A 307 -6.75 -4.23 2.20
C MET A 307 -7.45 -3.75 0.92
N LYS A 308 -8.42 -4.52 0.40
CA LYS A 308 -9.25 -4.07 -0.71
C LYS A 308 -10.28 -3.02 -0.30
N SER A 309 -10.79 -3.10 0.93
CA SER A 309 -11.79 -2.15 1.45
C SER A 309 -11.20 -0.78 1.81
N MET A 310 -9.95 -0.73 2.28
CA MET A 310 -9.25 0.52 2.57
C MET A 310 -8.53 0.98 1.30
N ASN A 311 -8.95 2.10 0.70
CA ASN A 311 -8.29 2.65 -0.50
C ASN A 311 -6.94 3.32 -0.16
N VAL A 312 -6.06 2.60 0.55
CA VAL A 312 -4.71 3.03 0.91
C VAL A 312 -3.86 2.93 -0.34
N GLN A 313 -3.42 4.10 -0.81
CA GLN A 313 -2.62 4.21 -2.01
C GLN A 313 -1.25 4.78 -1.65
N THR A 314 -0.26 4.37 -2.44
CA THR A 314 1.06 5.00 -2.42
C THR A 314 1.18 5.92 -3.63
N THR A 315 1.64 7.14 -3.42
CA THR A 315 1.86 8.14 -4.48
C THR A 315 3.32 8.59 -4.50
N LEU A 316 3.83 8.90 -5.68
CA LEU A 316 5.13 9.55 -5.81
C LEU A 316 4.96 11.05 -5.58
N ALA A 317 5.80 11.61 -4.72
CA ALA A 317 5.98 13.05 -4.59
C ALA A 317 7.40 13.41 -5.00
N LEU A 318 7.57 14.36 -5.91
CA LEU A 318 8.88 14.86 -6.30
C LEU A 318 8.94 16.36 -6.05
N LEU A 319 9.96 16.78 -5.31
CA LEU A 319 10.26 18.14 -4.93
C LEU A 319 11.37 18.64 -5.85
N HIS A 320 11.12 19.74 -6.54
CA HIS A 320 12.09 20.38 -7.42
C HIS A 320 13.31 20.88 -6.65
N PRO A 321 14.46 21.07 -7.32
CA PRO A 321 15.68 21.57 -6.69
C PRO A 321 15.59 22.99 -6.15
N ASP A 322 14.57 23.76 -6.55
CA ASP A 322 14.36 25.12 -6.09
C ASP A 322 13.94 25.19 -4.60
N ILE A 323 13.46 24.08 -4.03
CA ILE A 323 13.10 24.01 -2.61
C ILE A 323 14.40 23.91 -1.80
N CYS A 324 14.68 24.95 -1.02
CA CYS A 324 15.87 25.00 -0.19
C CYS A 324 15.83 23.96 0.94
N GLU A 325 16.99 23.60 1.52
CA GLU A 325 17.04 22.60 2.61
C GLU A 325 16.21 23.04 3.84
N GLU A 326 16.14 24.34 4.14
CA GLU A 326 15.32 24.87 5.24
C GLU A 326 13.81 24.74 4.95
N GLU A 327 13.39 24.99 3.70
CA GLU A 327 11.99 24.86 3.26
C GLU A 327 11.56 23.39 3.14
N LYS A 328 12.51 22.49 2.87
CA LYS A 328 12.26 21.05 2.76
C LYS A 328 11.76 20.47 4.08
N ASP A 329 12.38 20.81 5.20
CA ASP A 329 11.97 20.30 6.50
C ASP A 329 10.54 20.77 6.83
N ASP A 330 10.20 22.03 6.48
CA ASP A 330 8.84 22.55 6.57
C ASP A 330 7.85 21.75 5.69
N VAL A 331 8.23 21.40 4.45
CA VAL A 331 7.40 20.57 3.56
C VAL A 331 7.18 19.17 4.16
N LEU A 332 8.23 18.54 4.71
CA LEU A 332 8.14 17.22 5.33
C LEU A 332 7.21 17.26 6.57
N ASP A 333 7.28 18.32 7.37
CA ASP A 333 6.37 18.55 8.49
C ASP A 333 4.93 18.71 8.00
N VAL A 334 4.68 19.43 6.91
CA VAL A 334 3.33 19.52 6.32
C VAL A 334 2.84 18.15 5.85
N ILE A 335 3.67 17.36 5.17
CA ILE A 335 3.33 16.00 4.73
C ILE A 335 2.89 15.13 5.93
N HIS A 336 3.65 15.18 7.02
CA HIS A 336 3.31 14.45 8.24
C HIS A 336 2.02 14.96 8.90
N ASN A 337 1.85 16.28 9.02
CA ASN A 337 0.67 16.90 9.62
C ASN A 337 -0.62 16.63 8.82
N GLU A 338 -0.50 16.50 7.50
CA GLU A 338 -1.62 16.13 6.63
C GLU A 338 -1.93 14.62 6.71
N GLY A 339 -1.16 13.82 7.43
CA GLY A 339 -1.44 12.41 7.68
C GLY A 339 -0.85 11.45 6.65
N PHE A 340 0.13 11.89 5.85
CA PHE A 340 0.90 10.98 5.01
C PHE A 340 1.98 10.27 5.83
N THR A 341 2.17 8.98 5.52
CA THR A 341 3.35 8.24 5.97
C THR A 341 4.40 8.26 4.85
N ILE A 342 5.58 8.82 5.12
CA ILE A 342 6.70 8.77 4.19
C ILE A 342 7.28 7.35 4.25
N LEU A 343 7.08 6.56 3.19
CA LEU A 343 7.66 5.23 3.09
C LEU A 343 9.12 5.30 2.68
N MET A 344 9.45 6.23 1.78
CA MET A 344 10.77 6.38 1.21
C MET A 344 11.08 7.83 0.89
N GLN A 345 12.37 8.17 0.96
CA GLN A 345 12.91 9.42 0.47
C GLN A 345 14.29 9.19 -0.16
N ARG A 346 14.58 9.90 -1.25
CA ARG A 346 15.88 9.85 -1.92
C ARG A 346 16.21 11.19 -2.57
N GLN A 347 17.45 11.62 -2.41
CA GLN A 347 18.01 12.76 -3.13
C GLN A 347 18.66 12.26 -4.41
N ILE A 348 18.25 12.79 -5.57
CA ILE A 348 18.76 12.39 -6.88
C ILE A 348 18.96 13.60 -7.77
N VAL A 349 19.83 13.47 -8.77
CA VAL A 349 19.85 14.37 -9.93
C VAL A 349 19.06 13.66 -11.03
N LEU A 350 18.07 14.33 -11.60
CA LEU A 350 17.25 13.73 -12.66
C LEU A 350 18.04 13.62 -13.96
N SER A 351 17.80 12.55 -14.70
CA SER A 351 18.19 12.46 -16.11
C SER A 351 17.35 13.40 -16.97
N GLU A 352 17.82 13.68 -18.19
CA GLU A 352 17.09 14.55 -19.11
C GLU A 352 15.70 14.00 -19.47
N GLU A 353 15.57 12.68 -19.66
CA GLU A 353 14.29 12.01 -19.94
C GLU A 353 13.31 12.12 -18.76
N GLU A 354 13.80 11.93 -17.53
CA GLU A 354 12.98 12.07 -16.30
C GLU A 354 12.53 13.51 -16.11
N ALA A 355 13.44 14.49 -16.25
CA ALA A 355 13.11 15.90 -16.13
C ALA A 355 12.07 16.34 -17.18
N ARG A 356 12.22 15.89 -18.45
CA ARG A 356 11.25 16.19 -19.52
C ARG A 356 9.88 15.56 -19.25
N THR A 357 9.84 14.37 -18.64
CA THR A 357 8.59 13.70 -18.29
C THR A 357 7.84 14.47 -17.20
N VAL A 358 8.54 14.85 -16.13
CA VAL A 358 7.97 15.60 -14.99
C VAL A 358 7.51 16.99 -15.43
N CYS A 359 8.32 17.69 -16.22
CA CYS A 359 8.05 19.06 -16.66
C CYS A 359 7.28 19.14 -17.99
N LYS A 360 6.74 18.03 -18.52
CA LYS A 360 6.13 17.95 -19.86
C LYS A 360 5.05 19.02 -20.13
N ILE A 361 4.35 19.46 -19.09
CA ILE A 361 3.30 20.48 -19.19
C ILE A 361 3.85 21.83 -19.67
N HIS A 362 5.14 22.10 -19.43
CA HIS A 362 5.83 23.33 -19.80
C HIS A 362 6.58 23.21 -21.14
N GLU A 363 6.38 22.14 -21.93
CA GLU A 363 7.16 21.86 -23.15
C GLU A 363 7.13 22.99 -24.19
N ASN A 364 6.04 23.77 -24.23
CA ASN A 364 5.87 24.89 -25.16
C ASN A 364 6.29 26.26 -24.58
N GLU A 365 6.82 26.29 -23.36
CA GLU A 365 7.20 27.53 -22.67
C GLU A 365 8.64 27.94 -23.02
N GLU A 366 8.91 29.24 -23.13
CA GLU A 366 10.24 29.76 -23.49
C GLU A 366 11.33 29.42 -22.46
N TYR A 367 10.95 29.14 -21.21
CA TYR A 367 11.86 28.75 -20.13
C TYR A 367 12.06 27.24 -20.00
N PHE A 368 11.42 26.41 -20.83
CA PHE A 368 11.42 24.95 -20.70
C PHE A 368 12.83 24.34 -20.68
N ASP A 369 13.66 24.68 -21.66
CA ASP A 369 15.02 24.12 -21.73
C ASP A 369 15.91 24.57 -20.54
N ASN A 370 15.68 25.79 -20.03
CA ASN A 370 16.37 26.27 -18.83
C ASN A 370 15.90 25.52 -17.57
N LEU A 371 14.60 25.21 -17.48
CA LEU A 371 14.04 24.39 -16.41
C LEU A 371 14.62 22.97 -16.44
N ILE A 372 14.67 22.33 -17.61
CA ILE A 372 15.30 21.00 -17.76
C ILE A 372 16.78 21.03 -17.38
N GLY A 373 17.52 22.03 -17.84
CA GLY A 373 18.91 22.24 -17.45
C GLY A 373 19.08 22.39 -15.94
N HIS A 374 18.15 23.08 -15.27
CA HIS A 374 18.15 23.24 -13.81
C HIS A 374 17.89 21.92 -13.07
N MET A 375 16.86 21.17 -13.50
CA MET A 375 16.46 19.87 -12.93
C MET A 375 17.55 18.79 -13.06
N THR A 376 18.35 18.87 -14.13
CA THR A 376 19.44 17.91 -14.43
C THR A 376 20.78 18.31 -13.83
N SER A 377 20.89 19.52 -13.28
CA SER A 377 22.14 20.03 -12.68
C SER A 377 22.10 20.08 -11.15
N HIS A 378 20.92 19.99 -10.56
CA HIS A 378 20.71 20.12 -9.12
C HIS A 378 19.93 18.93 -8.55
N TYR A 379 20.00 18.78 -7.23
CA TYR A 379 19.35 17.68 -6.53
C TYR A 379 17.85 17.92 -6.38
N SER A 380 17.06 16.96 -6.83
CA SER A 380 15.63 16.84 -6.51
C SER A 380 15.45 15.83 -5.37
N TYR A 381 14.36 15.97 -4.63
CA TYR A 381 13.95 14.97 -3.64
C TYR A 381 12.76 14.20 -4.14
N VAL A 382 12.89 12.87 -4.17
CA VAL A 382 11.79 11.98 -4.49
C VAL A 382 11.35 11.30 -3.21
N LEU A 383 10.04 11.27 -2.98
CA LEU A 383 9.38 10.68 -1.83
C LEU A 383 8.32 9.69 -2.31
N ALA A 384 8.14 8.59 -1.58
CA ALA A 384 6.98 7.73 -1.72
C ALA A 384 6.08 7.90 -0.49
N LEU A 385 4.86 8.39 -0.71
CA LEU A 385 3.93 8.76 0.34
C LEU A 385 2.77 7.79 0.39
N ARG A 386 2.41 7.28 1.56
CA ARG A 386 1.28 6.37 1.77
C ARG A 386 0.17 7.04 2.56
N ARG A 387 -1.06 6.92 2.04
CA ARG A 387 -2.30 7.41 2.68
C ARG A 387 -3.53 6.80 2.01
N GLU A 388 -4.65 6.77 2.71
CA GLU A 388 -5.98 6.62 2.09
C GLU A 388 -6.26 7.72 1.05
N ASN A 389 -6.63 7.33 -0.17
CA ASN A 389 -6.78 8.22 -1.34
C ASN A 389 -5.54 9.10 -1.58
N GLY A 390 -4.35 8.50 -1.39
CA GLY A 390 -3.09 9.23 -1.36
C GLY A 390 -2.78 10.01 -2.65
N VAL A 391 -3.13 9.47 -3.82
CA VAL A 391 -2.87 10.11 -5.12
C VAL A 391 -3.71 11.38 -5.28
N GLU A 392 -5.01 11.28 -5.04
CA GLU A 392 -5.95 12.40 -5.17
C GLU A 392 -5.67 13.48 -4.12
N TYR A 393 -5.41 13.07 -2.88
CA TYR A 393 -5.14 14.02 -1.80
C TYR A 393 -3.83 14.77 -2.03
N TRP A 394 -2.77 14.07 -2.44
CA TRP A 394 -1.48 14.73 -2.69
C TRP A 394 -1.61 15.78 -3.80
N LYS A 395 -2.32 15.47 -4.88
CA LYS A 395 -2.65 16.42 -5.95
C LYS A 395 -3.43 17.65 -5.45
N ALA A 396 -4.43 17.43 -4.61
CA ALA A 396 -5.21 18.53 -4.04
C ALA A 396 -4.34 19.42 -3.14
N LEU A 397 -3.42 18.83 -2.39
CA LEU A 397 -2.51 19.53 -1.48
C LEU A 397 -1.46 20.37 -2.22
N ILE A 398 -0.86 19.84 -3.30
CA ILE A 398 0.12 20.57 -4.11
C ILE A 398 -0.53 21.68 -4.94
N GLY A 399 -1.81 21.54 -5.30
CA GLY A 399 -2.53 22.52 -6.10
C GLY A 399 -2.29 22.36 -7.62
N PRO A 400 -2.84 23.28 -8.43
CA PRO A 400 -2.78 23.17 -9.89
C PRO A 400 -1.36 23.28 -10.43
N LYS A 401 -1.20 22.89 -11.71
CA LYS A 401 0.10 22.70 -12.36
C LYS A 401 0.85 24.01 -12.62
N THR A 402 0.14 25.13 -12.71
CA THR A 402 0.70 26.47 -12.90
C THR A 402 0.45 27.33 -11.67
N ILE A 403 1.43 28.17 -11.34
CA ILE A 403 1.35 29.07 -10.18
C ILE A 403 0.23 30.10 -10.37
N GLU A 404 0.00 30.58 -11.60
CA GLU A 404 -1.04 31.58 -11.90
C GLU A 404 -2.45 31.07 -11.60
N GLU A 405 -2.75 29.83 -12.01
CA GLU A 405 -4.02 29.17 -11.67
C GLU A 405 -4.12 28.92 -10.17
N ALA A 406 -3.00 28.60 -9.51
CA ALA A 406 -2.97 28.32 -8.08
C ALA A 406 -3.32 29.56 -7.25
N TYR A 407 -2.78 30.73 -7.60
CA TYR A 407 -3.13 31.98 -6.93
C TYR A 407 -4.62 32.33 -7.05
N ALA A 408 -5.25 32.01 -8.19
CA ALA A 408 -6.65 32.32 -8.43
C ALA A 408 -7.62 31.33 -7.76
N SER A 409 -7.27 30.04 -7.73
CA SER A 409 -8.18 28.96 -7.34
C SER A 409 -7.88 28.33 -5.99
N HIS A 410 -6.60 28.26 -5.59
CA HIS A 410 -6.13 27.53 -4.41
C HIS A 410 -4.98 28.27 -3.70
N PRO A 411 -5.23 29.44 -3.08
CA PRO A 411 -4.19 30.27 -2.48
C PRO A 411 -3.49 29.64 -1.27
N GLN A 412 -4.01 28.52 -0.75
CA GLN A 412 -3.41 27.77 0.36
C GLN A 412 -2.65 26.52 -0.10
N SER A 413 -2.51 26.24 -1.40
CA SER A 413 -1.78 25.06 -1.87
C SER A 413 -0.28 25.14 -1.58
N LEU A 414 0.39 23.99 -1.48
CA LEU A 414 1.84 23.95 -1.27
C LEU A 414 2.60 24.70 -2.37
N CYS A 415 2.15 24.62 -3.63
CA CYS A 415 2.83 25.32 -4.72
C CYS A 415 2.82 26.85 -4.58
N VAL A 416 1.81 27.42 -3.91
CA VAL A 416 1.76 28.86 -3.60
C VAL A 416 2.62 29.19 -2.38
N GLN A 417 2.57 28.34 -1.36
CA GLN A 417 3.34 28.55 -0.12
C GLN A 417 4.86 28.51 -0.36
N PHE A 418 5.31 27.63 -1.26
CA PHE A 418 6.73 27.42 -1.60
C PHE A 418 7.05 27.84 -3.04
N ALA A 419 6.37 28.86 -3.54
CA ALA A 419 6.61 29.37 -4.89
C ALA A 419 8.04 29.95 -4.98
N SER A 420 8.85 29.43 -5.90
CA SER A 420 10.18 29.98 -6.17
C SER A 420 10.12 31.18 -7.11
N ALA A 421 11.07 32.11 -6.95
CA ALA A 421 11.25 33.23 -7.86
C ALA A 421 11.96 32.83 -9.18
N ASN A 422 12.56 31.64 -9.26
CA ASN A 422 13.38 31.23 -10.40
C ASN A 422 12.53 30.81 -11.61
N PHE A 423 11.47 30.04 -11.38
CA PHE A 423 10.59 29.51 -12.42
C PHE A 423 9.12 29.64 -11.99
N PRO A 424 8.21 30.06 -12.90
CA PRO A 424 6.77 30.18 -12.60
C PRO A 424 6.06 28.82 -12.66
N THR A 425 6.65 27.77 -12.08
CA THR A 425 6.18 26.39 -12.17
C THR A 425 5.82 25.82 -10.80
N ASN A 426 4.90 24.85 -10.78
CA ASN A 426 4.66 24.11 -9.55
C ASN A 426 5.93 23.33 -9.17
N GLN A 427 6.42 23.56 -7.95
CA GLN A 427 7.65 22.95 -7.44
C GLN A 427 7.48 21.53 -6.90
N PHE A 428 6.24 21.05 -6.92
CA PHE A 428 5.87 19.72 -6.50
C PHE A 428 5.25 18.96 -7.68
N TYR A 429 5.66 17.71 -7.82
CA TYR A 429 5.06 16.74 -8.70
C TYR A 429 4.33 15.67 -7.90
N GLY A 430 3.23 15.18 -8.46
CA GLY A 430 2.42 14.11 -7.89
C GLY A 430 1.95 13.15 -8.99
N SER A 431 1.98 11.85 -8.71
CA SER A 431 1.55 10.83 -9.67
C SER A 431 0.13 11.06 -10.17
N SER A 432 -0.13 10.72 -11.44
CA SER A 432 -1.40 11.04 -12.09
C SER A 432 -2.56 10.06 -11.76
N SER A 433 -2.23 8.82 -11.40
CA SER A 433 -3.17 7.76 -11.05
C SER A 433 -2.45 6.72 -10.18
N LYS A 434 -3.18 5.76 -9.61
CA LYS A 434 -2.59 4.63 -8.86
C LYS A 434 -1.59 3.83 -9.72
N ALA A 435 -1.99 3.47 -10.94
CA ALA A 435 -1.13 2.73 -11.87
C ALA A 435 0.13 3.53 -12.27
N ALA A 436 0.00 4.86 -12.46
CA ALA A 436 1.16 5.71 -12.72
C ALA A 436 2.10 5.77 -11.51
N ALA A 437 1.55 5.88 -10.30
CA ALA A 437 2.33 5.92 -9.07
C ALA A 437 3.14 4.64 -8.88
N GLU A 438 2.56 3.47 -9.09
CA GLU A 438 3.26 2.19 -8.98
C GLU A 438 4.46 2.11 -9.95
N LYS A 439 4.25 2.49 -11.21
CA LYS A 439 5.31 2.50 -12.23
C LYS A 439 6.41 3.51 -11.91
N GLU A 440 6.05 4.72 -11.52
CA GLU A 440 6.98 5.80 -11.19
C GLU A 440 7.79 5.47 -9.93
N ILE A 441 7.14 4.93 -8.89
CA ILE A 441 7.81 4.49 -7.66
C ILE A 441 8.80 3.36 -7.98
N ALA A 442 8.41 2.38 -8.79
CA ALA A 442 9.32 1.31 -9.21
C ALA A 442 10.53 1.85 -10.01
N HIS A 443 10.34 2.92 -10.78
CA HIS A 443 11.41 3.57 -11.54
C HIS A 443 12.40 4.32 -10.64
N PHE A 444 11.91 5.17 -9.71
CA PHE A 444 12.76 5.99 -8.84
C PHE A 444 13.32 5.23 -7.63
N PHE A 445 12.59 4.22 -7.18
CA PHE A 445 12.93 3.31 -6.08
C PHE A 445 12.89 1.86 -6.57
N PRO A 446 13.80 1.46 -7.48
CA PRO A 446 13.85 0.08 -7.92
C PRO A 446 14.12 -0.81 -6.71
N PRO A 447 13.33 -1.89 -6.53
CA PRO A 447 13.56 -2.82 -5.44
C PRO A 447 14.99 -3.38 -5.56
N GLN A 448 15.73 -3.35 -4.45
CA GLN A 448 17.07 -3.88 -4.39
C GLN A 448 17.00 -5.30 -3.84
N SER A 449 17.86 -6.18 -4.35
CA SER A 449 18.05 -7.50 -3.76
C SER A 449 19.33 -7.49 -2.91
N THR A 450 19.26 -8.14 -1.76
CA THR A 450 20.42 -8.40 -0.90
C THR A 450 20.52 -9.87 -0.57
N LEU A 451 21.74 -10.33 -0.31
CA LEU A 451 21.98 -11.66 0.22
C LEU A 451 21.71 -11.64 1.72
N ALA A 452 20.95 -12.62 2.20
CA ALA A 452 20.89 -12.98 3.60
C ALA A 452 21.33 -14.43 3.79
N LEU A 453 22.10 -14.68 4.85
CA LEU A 453 22.57 -16.02 5.18
C LEU A 453 22.34 -16.26 6.67
N ILE A 454 21.64 -17.34 7.01
CA ILE A 454 21.54 -17.85 8.39
C ILE A 454 22.56 -18.98 8.54
N LYS A 455 23.43 -18.88 9.54
CA LYS A 455 24.55 -19.80 9.78
C LYS A 455 24.09 -21.08 10.50
N PRO A 456 24.87 -22.18 10.43
CA PRO A 456 24.43 -23.49 10.91
C PRO A 456 24.22 -23.65 12.43
N HIS A 457 24.74 -22.72 13.23
CA HIS A 457 24.59 -22.79 14.69
C HIS A 457 23.25 -22.25 15.18
N VAL A 458 22.50 -21.56 14.31
CA VAL A 458 21.17 -21.05 14.62
C VAL A 458 20.20 -22.22 14.62
N THR A 459 19.43 -22.35 15.69
CA THR A 459 18.43 -23.42 15.84
C THR A 459 17.24 -23.21 14.90
N HIS A 460 16.44 -24.26 14.71
CA HIS A 460 15.24 -24.16 13.87
C HIS A 460 14.22 -23.13 14.41
N GLU A 461 14.03 -23.07 15.74
CA GLU A 461 13.13 -22.09 16.38
C GLU A 461 13.60 -20.66 16.12
N GLU A 462 14.89 -20.38 16.34
CA GLU A 462 15.48 -19.06 16.07
C GLU A 462 15.44 -18.68 14.58
N ARG A 463 15.59 -19.67 13.68
CA ARG A 463 15.44 -19.46 12.23
C ARG A 463 14.03 -18.98 11.89
N MET A 464 13.00 -19.57 12.48
CA MET A 464 11.61 -19.14 12.24
C MET A 464 11.36 -17.73 12.78
N GLU A 465 11.94 -17.35 13.92
CA GLU A 465 11.88 -15.98 14.44
C GLU A 465 12.61 -14.96 13.53
N ILE A 466 13.76 -15.35 12.97
CA ILE A 466 14.49 -14.52 12.00
C ILE A 466 13.66 -14.31 10.73
N LEU A 467 13.06 -15.38 10.18
CA LEU A 467 12.18 -15.29 9.00
C LEU A 467 10.95 -14.40 9.27
N LYS A 468 10.35 -14.53 10.46
CA LYS A 468 9.28 -13.66 10.91
C LYS A 468 9.73 -12.20 10.97
N THR A 469 10.90 -11.93 11.54
CA THR A 469 11.48 -10.58 11.61
C THR A 469 11.72 -9.99 10.21
N ILE A 470 12.18 -10.80 9.26
CA ILE A 470 12.37 -10.40 7.85
C ILE A 470 11.03 -9.98 7.23
N LYS A 471 9.97 -10.78 7.43
CA LYS A 471 8.62 -10.48 6.94
C LYS A 471 8.02 -9.22 7.59
N GLU A 472 8.12 -9.09 8.92
CA GLU A 472 7.66 -7.91 9.67
C GLU A 472 8.42 -6.64 9.28
N ALA A 473 9.70 -6.78 8.92
CA ALA A 473 10.50 -5.69 8.38
C ALA A 473 10.12 -5.33 6.93
N GLY A 474 9.17 -6.04 6.30
CA GLY A 474 8.67 -5.74 4.96
C GLY A 474 9.64 -6.13 3.84
N PHE A 475 10.49 -7.14 4.05
CA PHE A 475 11.24 -7.75 2.95
C PHE A 475 10.40 -8.80 2.25
N GLU A 476 10.45 -8.79 0.92
CA GLU A 476 10.02 -9.93 0.11
C GLU A 476 11.14 -10.98 0.12
N LEU A 477 10.80 -12.23 0.44
CA LEU A 477 11.72 -13.35 0.30
C LEU A 477 11.64 -13.86 -1.13
N THR A 478 12.64 -13.57 -1.95
CA THR A 478 12.59 -13.84 -3.41
C THR A 478 13.10 -15.23 -3.76
N LEU A 479 14.18 -15.65 -3.10
CA LEU A 479 14.78 -16.98 -3.25
C LEU A 479 15.24 -17.48 -1.89
N MET A 480 15.21 -18.79 -1.71
CA MET A 480 15.68 -19.47 -0.51
C MET A 480 16.27 -20.82 -0.91
N LYS A 481 17.42 -21.17 -0.34
CA LYS A 481 18.07 -22.48 -0.51
C LYS A 481 18.76 -22.88 0.79
N GLU A 482 18.39 -24.02 1.35
CA GLU A 482 19.12 -24.64 2.45
C GLU A 482 20.22 -25.56 1.89
N MET A 483 21.47 -25.35 2.32
CA MET A 483 22.59 -26.12 1.79
C MET A 483 23.78 -26.21 2.74
N HIS A 484 24.57 -27.26 2.61
CA HIS A 484 25.91 -27.30 3.17
C HIS A 484 26.85 -26.42 2.33
N LEU A 485 27.41 -25.38 2.94
CA LEU A 485 28.31 -24.48 2.23
C LEU A 485 29.68 -25.15 2.05
N THR A 486 29.95 -25.63 0.83
CA THR A 486 31.29 -26.09 0.46
C THR A 486 32.29 -24.92 0.48
N PRO A 487 33.61 -25.18 0.53
CA PRO A 487 34.62 -24.12 0.43
C PRO A 487 34.44 -23.25 -0.82
N GLU A 488 34.02 -23.83 -1.94
CA GLU A 488 33.74 -23.10 -3.18
C GLU A 488 32.57 -22.12 -3.01
N HIS A 489 31.47 -22.55 -2.40
CA HIS A 489 30.33 -21.68 -2.08
C HIS A 489 30.71 -20.57 -1.09
N ALA A 490 31.44 -20.92 -0.03
CA ALA A 490 31.90 -19.96 0.95
C ALA A 490 32.89 -18.95 0.34
N ASN A 491 33.72 -19.35 -0.63
CA ASN A 491 34.60 -18.44 -1.37
C ASN A 491 33.78 -17.41 -2.17
N LYS A 492 32.67 -17.82 -2.78
CA LYS A 492 31.76 -16.91 -3.51
C LYS A 492 31.14 -15.87 -2.58
N ILE A 493 30.66 -16.29 -1.40
CA ILE A 493 30.01 -15.38 -0.43
C ILE A 493 31.03 -14.46 0.26
N TYR A 494 32.20 -14.99 0.63
CA TYR A 494 33.20 -14.32 1.46
C TYR A 494 34.45 -13.89 0.68
N PHE A 495 34.34 -13.67 -0.64
CA PHE A 495 35.48 -13.46 -1.54
C PHE A 495 36.46 -12.37 -1.05
N LYS A 496 35.96 -11.28 -0.45
CA LYS A 496 36.77 -10.17 0.07
C LYS A 496 37.68 -10.55 1.24
N ILE A 497 37.34 -11.59 2.00
CA ILE A 497 38.09 -12.00 3.20
C ILE A 497 38.88 -13.29 3.01
N THR A 498 38.85 -13.90 1.82
CA THR A 498 39.57 -15.15 1.49
C THR A 498 41.06 -15.10 1.80
N GLY A 499 41.70 -13.93 1.66
CA GLY A 499 43.12 -13.72 1.97
C GLY A 499 43.44 -13.41 3.44
N LYS A 500 42.47 -13.47 4.36
CA LYS A 500 42.66 -13.15 5.78
C LYS A 500 42.97 -14.42 6.58
N ASP A 501 43.82 -14.30 7.61
CA ASP A 501 44.26 -15.44 8.42
C ASP A 501 43.10 -16.19 9.11
N PHE A 502 42.05 -15.46 9.51
CA PHE A 502 40.87 -16.03 10.16
C PHE A 502 39.86 -16.67 9.20
N TYR A 503 40.07 -16.60 7.89
CA TYR A 503 39.13 -17.15 6.90
C TYR A 503 38.95 -18.66 7.04
N LYS A 504 40.02 -19.38 7.39
CA LYS A 504 39.96 -20.83 7.66
C LYS A 504 38.98 -21.18 8.77
N ASN A 505 38.91 -20.34 9.81
CA ASN A 505 37.99 -20.54 10.93
C ASN A 505 36.53 -20.27 10.51
N VAL A 506 36.31 -19.36 9.56
CA VAL A 506 34.98 -19.13 8.98
C VAL A 506 34.51 -20.37 8.23
N LEU A 507 35.38 -20.96 7.39
CA LEU A 507 35.08 -22.20 6.67
C LEU A 507 34.75 -23.35 7.63
N GLU A 508 35.52 -23.51 8.70
CA GLU A 508 35.29 -24.54 9.71
C GLU A 508 33.90 -24.39 10.33
N VAL A 509 33.51 -23.17 10.74
CA VAL A 509 32.18 -22.90 11.31
C VAL A 509 31.05 -23.16 10.31
N LEU A 510 31.21 -22.76 9.05
CA LEU A 510 30.20 -22.99 8.02
C LEU A 510 30.05 -24.48 7.66
N SER A 511 31.10 -25.29 7.85
CA SER A 511 31.09 -26.74 7.60
C SER A 511 30.39 -27.56 8.69
N LEU A 512 30.02 -26.96 9.83
CA LEU A 512 29.41 -27.67 10.95
C LEU A 512 27.96 -28.12 10.70
N GLY A 513 27.29 -27.58 9.67
CA GLY A 513 25.90 -27.92 9.36
C GLY A 513 25.38 -27.24 8.10
N THR A 514 24.07 -27.27 7.90
CA THR A 514 23.40 -26.57 6.79
C THR A 514 23.27 -25.08 7.11
N SER A 515 23.37 -24.24 6.08
CA SER A 515 23.06 -22.81 6.17
C SER A 515 21.86 -22.51 5.29
N LEU A 516 21.06 -21.52 5.69
CA LEU A 516 19.98 -21.01 4.86
C LEU A 516 20.47 -19.79 4.08
N VAL A 517 20.58 -19.92 2.76
CA VAL A 517 20.90 -18.82 1.85
C VAL A 517 19.61 -18.24 1.30
N MET A 518 19.45 -16.93 1.37
CA MET A 518 18.24 -16.22 0.95
C MET A 518 18.58 -15.02 0.10
N VAL A 519 17.67 -14.66 -0.80
CA VAL A 519 17.65 -13.39 -1.49
C VAL A 519 16.46 -12.60 -0.97
N LEU A 520 16.75 -11.49 -0.30
CA LEU A 520 15.73 -10.59 0.22
C LEU A 520 15.60 -9.39 -0.71
N THR A 521 14.39 -9.12 -1.16
CA THR A 521 14.08 -7.99 -2.03
C THR A 521 13.26 -6.96 -1.26
N LYS A 522 13.75 -5.73 -1.27
CA LYS A 522 13.10 -4.58 -0.65
C LYS A 522 13.72 -3.31 -1.21
N TRP A 523 13.02 -2.20 -1.12
CA TRP A 523 13.66 -0.89 -1.27
C TRP A 523 14.78 -0.72 -0.23
N ASN A 524 15.95 -0.30 -0.69
CA ASN A 524 17.17 -0.20 0.12
C ASN A 524 17.52 -1.49 0.90
N ALA A 525 17.22 -2.66 0.33
CA ALA A 525 17.36 -3.94 1.01
C ALA A 525 18.70 -4.14 1.71
N VAL A 526 19.81 -3.75 1.07
CA VAL A 526 21.15 -3.90 1.65
C VAL A 526 21.31 -3.07 2.93
N ALA A 527 20.89 -1.81 2.91
CA ALA A 527 21.03 -0.91 4.05
C ALA A 527 20.11 -1.34 5.19
N GLU A 528 18.86 -1.66 4.88
CA GLU A 528 17.88 -2.12 5.88
C GLU A 528 18.28 -3.47 6.48
N TRP A 529 18.76 -4.42 5.67
CA TRP A 529 19.21 -5.71 6.18
C TRP A 529 20.42 -5.54 7.10
N ARG A 530 21.38 -4.69 6.73
CA ARG A 530 22.53 -4.34 7.59
C ARG A 530 22.10 -3.71 8.91
N ARG A 531 21.09 -2.85 8.89
CA ARG A 531 20.52 -2.23 10.10
C ARG A 531 19.91 -3.27 11.02
N ILE A 532 19.14 -4.22 10.47
CA ILE A 532 18.46 -5.28 11.23
C ILE A 532 19.46 -6.30 11.81
N ILE A 533 20.48 -6.68 11.05
CA ILE A 533 21.48 -7.65 11.55
C ILE A 533 22.47 -7.02 12.52
N GLY A 534 22.73 -5.71 12.44
CA GLY A 534 23.64 -5.01 13.35
C GLY A 534 25.14 -5.27 13.10
N PRO A 535 26.02 -4.74 13.97
CA PRO A 535 27.47 -4.91 13.90
C PRO A 535 27.92 -6.37 13.81
N VAL A 536 29.08 -6.64 13.21
CA VAL A 536 29.56 -8.01 12.94
C VAL A 536 29.86 -8.78 14.24
N ASP A 537 30.38 -8.09 15.25
CA ASP A 537 30.64 -8.63 16.58
C ASP A 537 29.36 -8.60 17.42
N PRO A 538 28.84 -9.75 17.89
CA PRO A 538 27.67 -9.80 18.77
C PRO A 538 27.77 -8.94 20.03
N GLU A 539 28.95 -8.78 20.63
CA GLU A 539 29.12 -7.96 21.83
C GLU A 539 29.00 -6.46 21.51
N GLU A 540 29.56 -6.03 20.39
CA GLU A 540 29.35 -4.68 19.86
C GLU A 540 27.87 -4.47 19.47
N ALA A 541 27.24 -5.47 18.87
CA ALA A 541 25.83 -5.43 18.50
C ALA A 541 24.92 -5.28 19.72
N LYS A 542 25.18 -6.01 20.81
CA LYS A 542 24.43 -5.87 22.08
C LYS A 542 24.54 -4.46 22.67
N LEU A 543 25.65 -3.76 22.45
CA LEU A 543 25.85 -2.40 22.94
C LEU A 543 25.19 -1.34 22.04
N LEU A 544 25.41 -1.43 20.73
CA LEU A 544 25.00 -0.39 19.76
C LEU A 544 23.59 -0.61 19.19
N SER A 545 23.14 -1.86 19.10
CA SER A 545 21.87 -2.25 18.49
C SER A 545 21.31 -3.52 19.16
N PRO A 546 20.86 -3.43 20.43
CA PRO A 546 20.43 -4.59 21.23
C PRO A 546 19.34 -5.44 20.57
N GLU A 547 18.49 -4.80 19.76
CA GLU A 547 17.40 -5.46 19.05
C GLU A 547 17.83 -6.18 17.76
N SER A 548 19.10 -6.05 17.35
CA SER A 548 19.60 -6.64 16.12
C SER A 548 19.73 -8.16 16.20
N LEU A 549 19.63 -8.84 15.05
CA LEU A 549 19.69 -10.31 15.00
C LEU A 549 21.02 -10.86 15.52
N ARG A 550 22.14 -10.16 15.29
CA ARG A 550 23.45 -10.56 15.83
C ARG A 550 23.56 -10.37 17.34
N ALA A 551 22.88 -9.38 17.90
CA ALA A 551 22.83 -9.19 19.34
C ALA A 551 22.01 -10.29 20.03
N LYS A 552 20.90 -10.70 19.40
CA LYS A 552 19.97 -11.72 19.92
C LYS A 552 20.51 -13.15 19.81
N TYR A 553 21.00 -13.52 18.63
CA TYR A 553 21.33 -14.91 18.30
C TYR A 553 22.83 -15.17 18.10
N GLY A 554 23.67 -14.12 18.11
CA GLY A 554 25.11 -14.26 17.94
C GLY A 554 25.82 -14.74 19.21
N LEU A 555 26.70 -15.72 19.05
CA LEU A 555 27.53 -16.28 20.12
C LEU A 555 28.92 -15.65 20.18
N ASP A 556 29.55 -15.43 19.03
CA ASP A 556 30.85 -14.75 18.87
C ASP A 556 31.04 -14.23 17.44
N ILE A 557 32.20 -13.61 17.14
CA ILE A 557 32.49 -13.00 15.83
C ILE A 557 32.43 -13.98 14.66
N LEU A 558 32.74 -15.27 14.87
CA LEU A 558 32.66 -16.32 13.84
C LEU A 558 31.24 -16.90 13.77
N ARG A 559 30.58 -17.04 14.91
CA ARG A 559 29.21 -17.54 15.09
C ARG A 559 28.25 -16.40 15.44
N ASN A 560 28.11 -15.47 14.50
CA ASN A 560 27.28 -14.28 14.67
C ASN A 560 25.87 -14.43 14.09
N ALA A 561 25.29 -15.63 14.06
CA ALA A 561 23.97 -15.97 13.50
C ALA A 561 23.75 -15.71 12.00
N VAL A 562 23.87 -14.45 11.56
CA VAL A 562 23.45 -13.99 10.24
C VAL A 562 24.51 -13.19 9.49
N HIS A 563 24.51 -13.31 8.16
CA HIS A 563 25.37 -12.57 7.26
C HIS A 563 24.56 -11.86 6.16
N GLY A 564 25.14 -10.80 5.62
CA GLY A 564 24.56 -10.03 4.53
C GLY A 564 25.59 -9.20 3.80
N ALA A 565 25.29 -8.86 2.55
CA ALA A 565 26.18 -8.11 1.68
C ALA A 565 26.48 -6.70 2.24
N SER A 566 27.66 -6.17 1.95
CA SER A 566 28.08 -4.82 2.38
C SER A 566 27.67 -3.72 1.41
N SER A 567 27.38 -4.05 0.15
CA SER A 567 26.94 -3.11 -0.88
C SER A 567 26.02 -3.77 -1.89
N PHE A 568 25.30 -2.97 -2.67
CA PHE A 568 24.48 -3.45 -3.78
C PHE A 568 25.31 -4.24 -4.82
N SER A 569 26.49 -3.74 -5.19
CA SER A 569 27.36 -4.44 -6.15
C SER A 569 27.80 -5.81 -5.64
N GLU A 570 28.12 -5.93 -4.35
CA GLU A 570 28.48 -7.22 -3.75
C GLU A 570 27.27 -8.15 -3.67
N ALA A 571 26.10 -7.64 -3.30
CA ALA A 571 24.88 -8.43 -3.28
C ALA A 571 24.60 -9.04 -4.68
N SER A 572 24.62 -8.22 -5.73
CA SER A 572 24.39 -8.67 -7.10
C SER A 572 25.38 -9.73 -7.55
N GLU A 573 26.67 -9.55 -7.25
CA GLU A 573 27.72 -10.53 -7.59
C GLU A 573 27.51 -11.86 -6.87
N ILE A 574 27.26 -11.84 -5.55
CA ILE A 574 27.06 -13.08 -4.78
C ILE A 574 25.78 -13.78 -5.22
N ILE A 575 24.68 -13.05 -5.40
CA ILE A 575 23.39 -13.60 -5.85
C ILE A 575 23.56 -14.25 -7.22
N SER A 576 24.22 -13.58 -8.17
CA SER A 576 24.49 -14.13 -9.49
C SER A 576 25.34 -15.39 -9.44
N ASN A 577 26.29 -15.48 -8.51
CA ASN A 577 27.21 -16.62 -8.38
C ASN A 577 26.60 -17.81 -7.63
N MET A 578 25.60 -17.57 -6.77
CA MET A 578 24.95 -18.58 -5.93
C MET A 578 23.65 -19.11 -6.53
N PHE A 579 22.94 -18.31 -7.34
CA PHE A 579 21.61 -18.64 -7.90
C PHE A 579 21.61 -18.54 -9.44
N THR A 580 22.64 -19.07 -10.10
CA THR A 580 22.72 -19.08 -11.57
C THR A 580 21.53 -19.79 -12.23
N GLU A 581 20.98 -19.20 -13.29
CA GLU A 581 19.90 -19.78 -14.08
C GLU A 581 20.34 -21.10 -14.73
N GLY A 582 19.68 -22.20 -14.36
CA GLY A 582 19.67 -23.42 -15.15
C GLY A 582 20.80 -24.43 -14.94
N ASN A 583 21.18 -24.73 -13.69
CA ASN A 583 21.89 -25.98 -13.41
C ASN A 583 20.98 -26.93 -12.61
N PRO A 584 20.44 -28.00 -13.24
CA PRO A 584 19.57 -28.98 -12.58
C PRO A 584 20.30 -29.92 -11.60
N GLU A 585 21.59 -29.69 -11.31
CA GLU A 585 22.44 -30.61 -10.54
C GLU A 585 23.12 -30.01 -9.30
N ASP A 586 22.65 -28.85 -8.77
CA ASP A 586 23.14 -28.31 -7.48
C ASP A 586 22.17 -28.50 -6.31
#